data_AF-A0A401PCB1-F1
#
_entry.id   AF-A0A401PCB1-F1
#
_cell.length_a   1.000
_cell.length_b   1.000
_cell.length_c   1.000
_cell.angle_alpha   90.00
_cell.angle_beta   90.00
_cell.angle_gamma   90.00
#
_symmetry.space_group_name_H-M   'P 1'
#
loop_
_entity.id
_entity.type
_entity.pdbx_description
1 polymer ?
#
loop_
_entity_poly.entity_id
_entity_poly.type
_entity_poly.pdbx_seq_one_letter_code
_entity_poly.pdbx_strand_id
1 'polypeptide(L)'
;MKKSPSSFGALQSCCRPGDAESQRCRLPEQMSAAIERKSLENAEEPVDEVLQIPPSLLNCGGCQQNIGDRYFLKAIDQYWHEDCLSCDLCGCRLGEVGRRLYYKLGRKLCRRDYLRLFGQDGLCSACDKRIRAYEMTMRVKDKVYHLECFKCAACQKHFCVGDRYLLINSDIVCEQDIYEWTKLNGMI
;
A
#
# COMPACT_ATOMS: atom_id res chain seq x y z
N MET A 1 -4.44 -21.86 -38.20
CA MET A 1 -4.28 -20.75 -37.24
C MET A 1 -4.85 -21.16 -35.89
N LYS A 2 -4.03 -21.29 -34.84
CA LYS A 2 -4.48 -21.66 -33.48
C LYS A 2 -4.32 -20.44 -32.57
N LYS A 3 -5.42 -19.81 -32.15
CA LYS A 3 -5.39 -18.79 -31.08
C LYS A 3 -5.67 -19.49 -29.75
N SER A 4 -4.66 -19.60 -28.90
CA SER A 4 -4.75 -19.82 -27.45
C SER A 4 -4.35 -18.50 -26.75
N PRO A 5 -4.61 -18.25 -25.44
CA PRO A 5 -4.93 -19.23 -24.39
C PRO A 5 -6.06 -18.81 -23.40
N SER A 6 -7.02 -19.69 -23.17
CA SER A 6 -7.89 -19.64 -21.99
C SER A 6 -7.06 -20.00 -20.76
N SER A 7 -6.55 -19.01 -20.04
CA SER A 7 -5.70 -19.24 -18.87
C SER A 7 -6.56 -19.43 -17.62
N PHE A 8 -6.57 -20.64 -17.08
CA PHE A 8 -7.14 -20.92 -15.78
C PHE A 8 -6.27 -20.29 -14.69
N GLY A 9 -6.88 -19.45 -13.84
CA GLY A 9 -6.25 -18.87 -12.65
C GLY A 9 -6.84 -19.48 -11.40
N ALA A 10 -6.02 -19.70 -10.36
CA ALA A 10 -6.52 -19.93 -9.01
C ALA A 10 -6.34 -18.64 -8.20
N LEU A 11 -7.30 -18.30 -7.35
CA LEU A 11 -7.20 -17.15 -6.46
C LEU A 11 -6.18 -17.47 -5.36
N GLN A 12 -4.90 -17.29 -5.65
CA GLN A 12 -3.80 -17.66 -4.76
C GLN A 12 -3.70 -16.76 -3.52
N SER A 13 -4.35 -15.60 -3.54
CA SER A 13 -4.46 -14.72 -2.37
C SER A 13 -5.67 -13.79 -2.52
N CYS A 14 -6.45 -13.63 -1.46
CA CYS A 14 -7.00 -12.31 -1.19
C CYS A 14 -5.77 -11.43 -1.03
N CYS A 15 -5.71 -10.25 -1.63
CA CYS A 15 -4.84 -9.22 -1.10
C CYS A 15 -5.28 -8.99 0.36
N ARG A 16 -4.70 -9.75 1.31
CA ARG A 16 -4.84 -9.49 2.73
C ARG A 16 -4.39 -8.03 2.93
N PRO A 17 -5.03 -7.25 3.81
CA PRO A 17 -4.46 -6.00 4.27
C PRO A 17 -3.11 -6.31 4.95
N GLY A 18 -2.03 -6.41 4.17
CA GLY A 18 -0.72 -6.88 4.64
C GLY A 18 0.22 -7.41 3.54
N ASP A 19 -0.29 -8.13 2.53
CA ASP A 19 0.55 -8.88 1.58
C ASP A 19 0.46 -8.36 0.12
N ALA A 20 0.42 -7.04 -0.06
CA ALA A 20 0.51 -6.42 -1.39
C ALA A 20 1.98 -6.22 -1.81
N GLU A 21 2.70 -7.33 -1.98
CA GLU A 21 4.09 -7.32 -2.47
C GLU A 21 4.24 -7.83 -3.92
N SER A 22 3.17 -8.28 -4.58
CA SER A 22 3.20 -8.64 -6.00
C SER A 22 2.63 -7.52 -6.85
N GLN A 23 3.53 -6.61 -7.25
CA GLN A 23 3.31 -5.45 -8.13
C GLN A 23 2.63 -4.27 -7.44
N ARG A 24 3.28 -3.82 -6.36
CA ARG A 24 3.15 -2.49 -5.76
C ARG A 24 2.91 -1.45 -6.85
N CYS A 25 1.93 -0.57 -6.63
CA CYS A 25 2.04 0.82 -7.06
C CYS A 25 3.45 1.26 -6.64
N ARG A 26 4.42 1.32 -7.56
CA ARG A 26 5.77 1.81 -7.26
C ARG A 26 5.60 3.28 -6.91
N LEU A 27 5.41 3.56 -5.62
CA LEU A 27 5.64 4.91 -5.14
C LEU A 27 7.13 5.17 -5.39
N PRO A 28 7.50 6.32 -5.96
CA PRO A 28 8.91 6.65 -6.15
C PRO A 28 9.62 6.54 -4.81
N GLU A 29 10.62 5.65 -4.69
CA GLU A 29 11.43 5.48 -3.48
C GLU A 29 12.07 6.81 -3.03
N GLN A 30 12.22 7.75 -3.96
CA GLN A 30 12.76 9.09 -3.72
C GLN A 30 11.89 10.00 -2.84
N MET A 31 10.63 9.64 -2.55
CA MET A 31 9.71 10.49 -1.76
C MET A 31 9.28 9.85 -0.43
N SER A 32 9.80 8.65 -0.12
CA SER A 32 9.60 8.01 1.17
C SER A 32 10.81 8.23 2.06
N ALA A 33 10.58 8.74 3.27
CA ALA A 33 11.61 8.83 4.31
C ALA A 33 11.40 7.67 5.30
N ALA A 34 12.50 7.02 5.70
CA ALA A 34 12.47 6.05 6.78
C ALA A 34 12.26 6.77 8.12
N ILE A 35 11.54 6.11 9.02
CA ILE A 35 11.39 6.53 10.41
C ILE A 35 12.24 5.59 11.25
N GLU A 36 13.28 6.13 11.87
CA GLU A 36 14.14 5.40 12.79
C GLU A 36 13.75 5.73 14.23
N ARG A 37 13.41 4.70 15.03
CA ARG A 37 13.29 4.84 16.49
C ARG A 37 14.67 4.82 17.10
N LYS A 38 15.03 5.87 17.82
CA LYS A 38 16.29 5.98 18.57
C LYS A 38 15.99 6.09 20.06
N SER A 39 16.93 5.63 20.87
CA SER A 39 16.87 5.71 22.33
C SER A 39 18.07 6.48 22.86
N LEU A 40 17.89 7.22 23.96
CA LEU A 40 18.98 7.95 24.61
C LEU A 40 20.06 7.02 25.22
N GLU A 41 19.74 5.77 25.55
CA GLU A 41 20.68 4.79 26.13
C GLU A 41 21.55 4.04 25.10
N ASN A 42 21.25 4.10 23.79
CA ASN A 42 22.07 3.43 22.76
C ASN A 42 23.32 4.26 22.34
N ALA A 43 23.84 5.10 23.23
CA ALA A 43 25.06 5.89 23.06
C ALA A 43 26.27 5.27 23.78
N GLU A 44 26.16 4.03 24.27
CA GLU A 44 27.20 3.31 24.99
C GLU A 44 27.65 2.11 24.16
N GLU A 45 28.70 2.27 23.34
CA GLU A 45 29.71 1.27 22.92
C GLU A 45 30.80 2.05 22.13
N PRO A 46 32.07 1.57 22.06
CA PRO A 46 33.25 2.31 22.51
C PRO A 46 33.79 3.39 21.55
N VAL A 47 34.46 4.36 22.17
CA VAL A 47 35.20 5.51 21.64
C VAL A 47 35.82 5.35 20.24
N ASP A 48 35.24 6.02 19.23
CA ASP A 48 35.96 6.87 18.27
C ASP A 48 34.97 7.70 17.41
N GLU A 49 35.05 9.03 17.54
CA GLU A 49 34.60 10.06 16.57
C GLU A 49 33.16 10.08 15.98
N VAL A 50 32.10 9.97 16.78
CA VAL A 50 30.79 10.53 16.37
C VAL A 50 30.09 11.25 17.53
N LEU A 51 30.24 12.57 17.55
CA LEU A 51 29.40 13.60 18.18
C LEU A 51 28.24 13.05 19.05
N GLN A 52 28.48 12.95 20.36
CA GLN A 52 27.43 12.97 21.37
C GLN A 52 26.60 14.24 21.12
N ILE A 53 25.40 14.10 20.55
CA ILE A 53 24.51 15.24 20.35
C ILE A 53 24.17 15.74 21.76
N PRO A 54 24.57 16.97 22.14
CA PRO A 54 24.22 17.51 23.45
C PRO A 54 22.70 17.44 23.60
N PRO A 55 22.16 17.01 24.76
CA PRO A 55 20.72 17.05 24.99
C PRO A 55 20.14 18.44 24.72
N SER A 56 20.93 19.51 24.83
CA SER A 56 20.57 20.89 24.47
C SER A 56 20.43 21.20 22.96
N LEU A 57 20.62 20.23 22.06
CA LEU A 57 20.50 20.39 20.60
C LEU A 57 19.47 19.44 19.95
N LEU A 58 18.81 18.58 20.72
CA LEU A 58 17.73 17.72 20.21
C LEU A 58 16.40 18.48 20.25
N ASN A 59 16.12 19.26 19.21
CA ASN A 59 14.87 20.00 19.09
C ASN A 59 13.90 19.23 18.18
N CYS A 60 12.65 19.11 18.62
CA CYS A 60 11.59 18.51 17.83
C CYS A 60 11.21 19.42 16.67
N GLY A 61 11.26 18.92 15.43
CA GLY A 61 10.85 19.67 14.23
C GLY A 61 9.36 20.03 14.17
N GLY A 62 8.54 19.48 15.07
CA GLY A 62 7.09 19.73 15.14
C GLY A 62 6.68 20.77 16.18
N CYS A 63 7.18 20.63 17.41
CA CYS A 63 6.83 21.54 18.53
C CYS A 63 7.95 22.52 18.89
N GLN A 64 9.13 22.43 18.26
CA GLN A 64 10.32 23.23 18.52
C GLN A 64 10.90 23.11 19.95
N GLN A 65 10.32 22.24 20.78
CA GLN A 65 10.78 21.97 22.14
C GLN A 65 11.89 20.92 22.15
N ASN A 66 12.63 20.93 23.25
CA ASN A 66 13.72 20.01 23.49
C ASN A 66 13.20 18.60 23.77
N ILE A 67 13.77 17.59 23.10
CA ILE A 67 13.39 16.18 23.25
C ILE A 67 14.12 15.61 24.47
N GLY A 68 13.38 15.44 25.57
CA GLY A 68 13.86 14.78 26.79
C GLY A 68 13.42 13.32 26.92
N ASP A 69 12.70 12.79 25.92
CA ASP A 69 12.13 11.45 25.95
C ASP A 69 13.18 10.36 25.78
N ARG A 70 13.00 9.24 26.50
CA ARG A 70 13.85 8.05 26.38
C ARG A 70 13.92 7.53 24.95
N TYR A 71 12.81 7.61 24.23
CA TYR A 71 12.67 7.19 22.84
C TYR A 71 12.18 8.35 21.98
N PHE A 72 12.75 8.49 20.79
CA PHE A 72 12.38 9.53 19.83
C PHE A 72 12.55 9.04 18.39
N LEU A 73 11.99 9.79 17.44
CA LEU A 73 11.97 9.44 16.04
C LEU A 73 12.92 10.33 15.24
N LYS A 74 13.74 9.74 14.37
CA LYS A 74 14.50 10.46 13.35
C LYS A 74 13.83 10.24 11.99
N ALA A 75 13.47 11.33 11.31
CA ALA A 75 12.92 11.30 9.97
C ALA A 75 13.13 12.64 9.24
N ILE A 76 13.33 12.60 7.91
CA ILE A 76 13.59 13.78 7.07
C ILE A 76 14.75 14.64 7.64
N ASP A 77 15.82 13.96 8.07
CA ASP A 77 16.99 14.58 8.72
C ASP A 77 16.70 15.45 9.96
N GLN A 78 15.53 15.29 10.56
CA GLN A 78 15.12 15.96 11.80
C GLN A 78 14.71 14.96 12.88
N TYR A 79 14.68 15.43 14.13
CA TYR A 79 14.24 14.67 15.29
C TYR A 79 12.82 15.08 15.69
N TRP A 80 12.04 14.12 16.16
CA TRP A 80 10.63 14.28 16.48
C TRP A 80 10.26 13.46 17.71
N HIS A 81 9.36 13.98 18.53
CA HIS A 81 8.66 13.17 19.52
C HIS A 81 7.77 12.12 18.82
N GLU A 82 7.48 11.02 19.50
CA GLU A 82 6.57 9.98 18.99
C GLU A 82 5.17 10.53 18.68
N ASP A 83 4.72 11.52 19.45
CA ASP A 83 3.43 12.20 19.26
C ASP A 83 3.47 13.35 18.25
N CYS A 84 4.62 14.01 18.09
CA CYS A 84 4.74 15.16 17.17
C CYS A 84 4.85 14.72 15.70
N LEU A 85 5.32 13.50 15.43
CA LEU A 85 5.39 12.97 14.06
C LEU A 85 4.04 12.39 13.61
N SER A 86 3.10 13.27 13.33
CA SER A 86 1.76 12.93 12.82
C SER A 86 1.60 13.31 11.35
N CYS A 87 0.66 12.67 10.66
CA CYS A 87 0.31 13.03 9.28
C CYS A 87 -0.48 14.34 9.26
N ASP A 88 -0.14 15.24 8.33
CA ASP A 88 -0.80 16.55 8.20
C ASP A 88 -2.28 16.47 7.74
N LEU A 89 -2.75 15.32 7.25
CA LEU A 89 -4.15 15.11 6.85
C LEU A 89 -4.98 14.33 7.87
N CYS A 90 -4.57 13.11 8.22
CA CYS A 90 -5.31 12.26 9.16
C CYS A 90 -5.01 12.57 10.64
N GLY A 91 -3.92 13.27 10.96
CA GLY A 91 -3.41 13.39 12.33
C GLY A 91 -2.84 12.10 12.92
N CYS A 92 -2.79 11.01 12.15
CA CYS A 92 -2.35 9.70 12.62
C CYS A 92 -0.82 9.65 12.84
N ARG A 93 -0.39 8.97 13.92
CA ARG A 93 1.02 8.86 14.33
C ARG A 93 1.81 8.02 13.32
N LEU A 94 2.72 8.68 12.58
CA LEU A 94 3.43 8.04 11.48
C LEU A 94 4.40 6.96 11.97
N GLY A 95 4.99 7.11 13.17
CA GLY A 95 5.87 6.11 13.77
C GLY A 95 5.18 4.83 14.27
N GLU A 96 3.86 4.86 14.48
CA GLU A 96 3.06 3.69 14.87
C GLU A 96 2.53 2.95 13.65
N VAL A 97 1.98 3.69 12.67
CA VAL A 97 1.30 3.12 11.49
C VAL A 97 2.29 2.47 10.50
N GLY A 98 3.56 2.89 10.51
CA GLY A 98 4.59 2.26 9.69
C GLY A 98 6.00 2.77 9.99
N ARG A 99 7.01 2.17 9.35
CA ARG A 99 8.42 2.62 9.47
C ARG A 99 8.84 3.59 8.36
N ARG A 100 7.89 4.07 7.57
CA ARG A 100 8.13 4.97 6.43
C ARG A 100 7.05 6.05 6.42
N LEU A 101 7.46 7.30 6.29
CA LEU A 101 6.58 8.41 5.96
C LEU A 101 6.80 8.87 4.53
N TYR A 102 5.84 9.63 4.00
CA TYR A 102 5.97 10.26 2.69
C TYR A 102 6.04 11.76 2.88
N TYR A 103 7.06 12.40 2.29
CA TYR A 103 7.22 13.84 2.36
C TYR A 103 7.16 14.44 0.96
N LYS A 104 6.19 15.32 0.73
CA LYS A 104 5.98 15.96 -0.58
C LYS A 104 5.29 17.31 -0.41
N LEU A 105 5.75 18.32 -1.15
CA LEU A 105 5.24 19.70 -1.09
C LEU A 105 5.23 20.28 0.34
N GLY A 106 6.26 19.98 1.13
CA GLY A 106 6.38 20.49 2.49
C GLY A 106 5.49 19.76 3.52
N ARG A 107 4.77 18.70 3.12
CA ARG A 107 3.82 18.00 3.98
C ARG A 107 4.27 16.57 4.29
N LYS A 108 4.12 16.16 5.55
CA LYS A 108 4.37 14.80 6.03
C LYS A 108 3.07 13.99 6.02
N LEU A 109 3.06 12.91 5.26
CA LEU A 109 1.86 12.15 4.94
C LEU A 109 2.02 10.66 5.25
N CYS A 110 0.92 10.04 5.65
CA CYS A 110 0.84 8.59 5.74
C CYS A 110 0.73 7.97 4.33
N ARG A 111 1.04 6.68 4.19
CA ARG A 111 0.95 5.97 2.89
C ARG A 111 -0.41 6.16 2.21
N ARG A 112 -1.48 6.10 2.99
CA ARG A 112 -2.86 6.22 2.51
C ARG A 112 -3.16 7.61 1.96
N ASP A 113 -2.83 8.66 2.71
CA ASP A 113 -3.09 10.05 2.30
C ASP A 113 -2.15 10.49 1.16
N TYR A 114 -0.92 10.00 1.16
CA TYR A 114 0.00 10.21 0.06
C TYR A 114 -0.53 9.61 -1.25
N LEU A 115 -0.99 8.36 -1.22
CA LEU A 115 -1.64 7.72 -2.36
C LEU A 115 -2.92 8.47 -2.77
N ARG A 116 -3.71 8.94 -1.80
CA ARG A 116 -4.93 9.72 -2.10
C ARG A 116 -4.66 11.03 -2.85
N LEU A 117 -3.55 11.71 -2.57
CA LEU A 117 -3.22 12.99 -3.18
C LEU A 117 -2.36 12.86 -4.45
N PHE A 118 -1.43 11.90 -4.47
CA PHE A 118 -0.39 11.79 -5.51
C PHE A 118 -0.29 10.41 -6.15
N GLY A 119 -1.10 9.45 -5.68
CA GLY A 119 -1.17 8.14 -6.30
C GLY A 119 -1.82 8.23 -7.67
N GLN A 120 -1.49 7.26 -8.52
CA GLN A 120 -2.12 7.12 -9.82
C GLN A 120 -3.45 6.41 -9.65
N ASP A 121 -4.54 7.09 -10.03
CA ASP A 121 -5.86 6.48 -10.09
C ASP A 121 -5.92 5.44 -11.23
N GLY A 122 -6.61 4.34 -10.97
CA GLY A 122 -6.85 3.28 -11.95
C GLY A 122 -8.26 3.34 -12.53
N LEU A 123 -8.55 2.49 -13.53
CA LEU A 123 -9.90 2.26 -14.02
C LEU A 123 -10.29 0.80 -13.75
N CYS A 124 -11.49 0.60 -13.22
CA CYS A 124 -12.02 -0.73 -12.98
C CYS A 124 -12.48 -1.36 -14.30
N SER A 125 -11.93 -2.51 -14.65
CA SER A 125 -12.27 -3.22 -15.91
C SER A 125 -13.66 -3.85 -15.94
N ALA A 126 -14.42 -3.84 -14.83
CA ALA A 126 -15.78 -4.37 -14.76
C ALA A 126 -16.87 -3.28 -14.70
N CYS A 127 -16.58 -2.10 -14.15
CA CYS A 127 -17.57 -1.03 -14.02
C CYS A 127 -17.16 0.29 -14.67
N ASP A 128 -15.97 0.36 -15.27
CA ASP A 128 -15.36 1.52 -15.91
C ASP A 128 -15.29 2.78 -15.04
N LYS A 129 -15.49 2.64 -13.72
CA LYS A 129 -15.34 3.72 -12.75
C LYS A 129 -13.88 3.88 -12.34
N ARG A 130 -13.53 5.11 -11.96
CA ARG A 130 -12.20 5.44 -11.43
C ARG A 130 -12.00 4.79 -10.06
N ILE A 131 -10.93 4.03 -9.94
CA ILE A 131 -10.42 3.46 -8.70
C ILE A 131 -9.45 4.47 -8.11
N ARG A 132 -9.65 4.85 -6.86
CA ARG A 132 -8.72 5.74 -6.17
C ARG A 132 -7.44 5.00 -5.78
N ALA A 133 -6.31 5.67 -5.87
CA ALA A 133 -5.01 5.05 -5.56
C ALA A 133 -4.86 4.54 -4.10
N TYR A 134 -5.69 5.01 -3.16
CA TYR A 134 -5.72 4.52 -1.78
C TYR A 134 -6.68 3.34 -1.56
N GLU A 135 -7.49 3.02 -2.56
CA GLU A 135 -8.51 1.98 -2.48
C GLU A 135 -7.90 0.59 -2.74
N MET A 136 -8.41 -0.40 -2.02
CA MET A 136 -7.98 -1.78 -2.23
C MET A 136 -8.62 -2.33 -3.51
N THR A 137 -7.81 -2.99 -4.31
CA THR A 137 -8.22 -3.53 -5.61
C THR A 137 -7.78 -4.96 -5.77
N MET A 138 -8.48 -5.69 -6.64
CA MET A 138 -8.06 -6.98 -7.13
C MET A 138 -7.43 -6.80 -8.51
N ARG A 139 -6.24 -7.35 -8.68
CA ARG A 139 -5.57 -7.39 -9.97
C ARG A 139 -5.53 -8.83 -10.47
N VAL A 140 -6.04 -9.02 -11.68
CA VAL A 140 -5.97 -10.30 -12.39
C VAL A 140 -5.26 -10.05 -13.72
N LYS A 141 -4.06 -10.61 -13.85
CA LYS A 141 -3.14 -10.30 -14.95
C LYS A 141 -2.92 -8.78 -15.09
N ASP A 142 -3.35 -8.20 -16.20
CA ASP A 142 -3.21 -6.77 -16.53
C ASP A 142 -4.46 -5.95 -16.23
N LYS A 143 -5.51 -6.58 -15.68
CA LYS A 143 -6.78 -5.91 -15.36
C LYS A 143 -6.93 -5.67 -13.87
N VAL A 144 -7.51 -4.53 -13.51
CA VAL A 144 -7.75 -4.09 -12.14
C VAL A 144 -9.24 -3.92 -11.91
N TYR A 145 -9.70 -4.37 -10.74
CA TYR A 145 -11.10 -4.38 -10.35
C TYR A 145 -11.25 -3.86 -8.92
N HIS A 146 -12.36 -3.17 -8.63
CA HIS A 146 -12.76 -2.96 -7.23
C HIS A 146 -13.02 -4.31 -6.56
N LEU A 147 -12.85 -4.39 -5.24
CA LEU A 147 -13.18 -5.60 -4.47
C LEU A 147 -14.63 -6.02 -4.67
N GLU A 148 -15.56 -5.06 -4.68
CA GLU A 148 -17.00 -5.30 -4.91
C GLU A 148 -17.33 -5.69 -6.36
N CYS A 149 -16.46 -5.32 -7.31
CA CYS A 149 -16.60 -5.70 -8.71
C CYS A 149 -15.94 -7.07 -9.01
N PHE A 150 -15.19 -7.62 -8.06
CA PHE A 150 -14.52 -8.91 -8.21
C PHE A 150 -15.47 -10.07 -7.93
N LYS A 151 -16.34 -10.34 -8.89
CA LYS A 151 -17.41 -11.34 -8.82
C LYS A 151 -17.61 -12.05 -10.16
N CYS A 152 -18.20 -13.23 -10.13
CA CYS A 152 -18.46 -14.01 -11.32
C CYS A 152 -19.43 -13.27 -12.26
N ALA A 153 -19.08 -13.14 -13.54
CA ALA A 153 -19.96 -12.49 -14.53
C ALA A 153 -21.29 -13.27 -14.73
N ALA A 154 -21.26 -14.59 -14.57
CA ALA A 154 -22.44 -15.46 -14.70
C ALA A 154 -23.32 -15.43 -13.45
N CYS A 155 -22.85 -15.96 -12.31
CA CYS A 155 -23.65 -16.08 -11.09
C CYS A 155 -23.59 -14.88 -10.14
N GLN A 156 -22.80 -13.84 -10.44
CA GLN A 156 -22.62 -12.65 -9.59
C GLN A 156 -22.07 -12.94 -8.17
N LYS A 157 -21.56 -14.16 -7.95
CA LYS A 157 -20.96 -14.58 -6.68
C LYS A 157 -19.57 -13.97 -6.49
N HIS A 158 -19.26 -13.52 -5.28
CA HIS A 158 -17.91 -13.09 -4.90
C HIS A 158 -16.96 -14.29 -4.78
N PHE A 159 -15.73 -14.11 -5.21
CA PHE A 159 -14.69 -15.14 -5.13
C PHE A 159 -14.02 -15.18 -3.75
N CYS A 160 -13.75 -16.39 -3.27
CA CYS A 160 -12.96 -16.65 -2.07
C CYS A 160 -11.53 -17.07 -2.43
N VAL A 161 -10.61 -17.01 -1.46
CA VAL A 161 -9.24 -17.54 -1.64
C VAL A 161 -9.32 -19.02 -1.98
N GLY A 162 -8.55 -19.44 -2.97
CA GLY A 162 -8.53 -20.81 -3.47
C GLY A 162 -9.55 -21.07 -4.58
N ASP A 163 -10.50 -20.17 -4.83
CA ASP A 163 -11.46 -20.34 -5.91
C ASP A 163 -10.76 -20.30 -7.27
N ARG A 164 -11.15 -21.24 -8.14
CA ARG A 164 -10.67 -21.32 -9.51
C ARG A 164 -11.58 -20.50 -10.40
N TYR A 165 -10.96 -19.72 -11.28
CA TYR A 165 -11.67 -18.84 -12.20
C TYR A 165 -11.03 -18.84 -13.59
N LEU A 166 -11.82 -18.41 -14.56
CA LEU A 166 -11.38 -18.15 -15.91
C LEU A 166 -11.59 -16.68 -16.24
N LEU A 167 -10.54 -16.02 -16.72
CA LEU A 167 -10.62 -14.65 -17.22
C LEU A 167 -10.78 -14.68 -18.74
N ILE A 168 -11.92 -14.19 -19.22
CA ILE A 168 -12.23 -14.03 -20.63
C ILE A 168 -12.40 -12.54 -20.89
N ASN A 169 -11.49 -11.93 -21.66
CA ASN A 169 -11.44 -10.47 -21.83
C ASN A 169 -11.38 -9.74 -20.47
N SER A 170 -12.49 -9.14 -20.01
CA SER A 170 -12.66 -8.47 -18.70
C SER A 170 -13.53 -9.26 -17.73
N ASP A 171 -14.16 -10.33 -18.19
CA ASP A 171 -15.14 -11.08 -17.44
C ASP A 171 -14.47 -12.23 -16.73
N ILE A 172 -14.70 -12.30 -15.42
CA ILE A 172 -14.15 -13.35 -14.57
C ILE A 172 -15.29 -14.32 -14.29
N VAL A 173 -15.09 -15.59 -14.60
CA VAL A 173 -16.12 -16.64 -14.46
C VAL A 173 -15.59 -17.73 -13.54
N CYS A 174 -16.39 -18.16 -12.57
CA CYS A 174 -15.99 -19.22 -11.64
C CYS A 174 -15.99 -20.59 -12.33
N GLU A 175 -15.17 -21.53 -11.83
CA GLU A 175 -15.01 -22.88 -12.40
C GLU A 175 -16.34 -23.60 -12.67
N GLN A 176 -17.33 -23.41 -11.80
CA GLN A 176 -18.66 -24.01 -11.91
C GLN A 176 -19.43 -23.51 -13.15
N ASP A 177 -19.29 -22.23 -13.49
CA ASP A 177 -20.06 -21.60 -14.57
C ASP A 177 -19.27 -21.51 -15.89
N ILE A 178 -18.00 -21.94 -15.93
CA ILE A 178 -17.16 -21.84 -17.14
C ILE A 178 -17.83 -22.53 -18.33
N TYR A 179 -18.32 -23.76 -18.13
CA TYR A 179 -18.84 -24.57 -19.22
C TYR A 179 -20.10 -23.96 -19.85
N GLU A 180 -21.05 -23.53 -19.01
CA GLU A 180 -22.27 -22.89 -19.49
C GLU A 180 -22.00 -21.53 -20.13
N TRP A 181 -21.13 -20.73 -19.51
CA TRP A 181 -20.77 -19.40 -20.00
C TRP A 181 -20.10 -19.45 -21.37
N THR A 182 -19.14 -20.35 -21.56
CA THR A 182 -18.39 -20.47 -22.82
C THR A 182 -19.26 -21.02 -23.95
N LYS A 183 -20.22 -21.91 -23.65
CA LYS A 183 -21.22 -22.40 -24.60
C LYS A 183 -22.19 -21.29 -25.05
N LEU A 184 -22.67 -20.46 -24.11
CA LEU A 184 -23.59 -19.36 -24.42
C LEU A 184 -22.93 -18.23 -25.21
N ASN A 185 -21.65 -17.96 -24.96
CA ASN A 185 -20.89 -16.90 -25.63
C ASN A 185 -20.16 -17.39 -26.91
N GLY A 186 -20.42 -18.62 -27.37
CA GLY A 186 -19.91 -19.15 -28.63
C GLY A 186 -18.38 -19.29 -28.68
N MET A 187 -17.73 -19.54 -27.55
CA MET A 187 -16.27 -19.71 -27.45
C MET A 187 -15.84 -21.19 -27.52
N ILE A 188 -16.79 -22.11 -27.64
CA ILE A 188 -16.64 -23.56 -27.90
C ILE A 188 -17.76 -24.05 -28.79
#